data_AF-A0A9D6L7T2-F1
#
_entry.id   AF-A0A9D6L7T2-F1
#
_cell.length_a   1.000
_cell.length_b   1.000
_cell.length_c   1.000
_cell.angle_alpha   90.00
_cell.angle_beta   90.00
_cell.angle_gamma   90.00
#
_symmetry.space_group_name_H-M   'P 1'
#
loop_
_entity.id
_entity.type
_entity.pdbx_description
1 polymer ?
#
loop_
_entity_poly.entity_id
_entity_poly.type
_entity_poly.pdbx_seq_one_letter_code
_entity_poly.pdbx_strand_id
1 'polypeptide(L)'
;MPKTPAAKKPRVYEVAKDLGMSSEAVLQIVKRLGVEAKNHMSTLLPETVDKIRAEIAQGTTAVKEEMARKHEQELQRAREERARAAAAAAAA
;
A
#
# COMPACT_ATOMS: atom_id res chain seq x y z
N MET A 1 -5.33 20.19 17.44
CA MET A 1 -6.24 19.53 16.48
C MET A 1 -5.45 19.33 15.19
N PRO A 2 -5.22 18.10 14.69
CA PRO A 2 -4.39 17.91 13.52
C PRO A 2 -5.12 18.43 12.27
N LYS A 3 -4.33 19.11 11.44
CA LYS A 3 -4.66 19.97 10.29
C LYS A 3 -5.68 19.35 9.34
N THR A 4 -6.81 20.03 9.11
CA THR A 4 -7.55 19.96 7.85
C THR A 4 -6.88 20.91 6.86
N PRO A 5 -6.21 20.46 5.78
CA PRO A 5 -5.80 21.37 4.74
C PRO A 5 -6.95 21.52 3.74
N ALA A 6 -7.34 22.79 3.58
CA ALA A 6 -8.18 23.35 2.54
C ALA A 6 -8.16 22.57 1.21
N ALA A 7 -9.35 22.22 0.72
CA ALA A 7 -9.85 22.38 -0.66
C ALA A 7 -8.90 22.13 -1.86
N LYS A 8 -7.83 21.34 -1.69
CA LYS A 8 -6.95 20.89 -2.76
C LYS A 8 -7.25 19.43 -2.98
N LYS A 9 -7.63 19.08 -4.21
CA LYS A 9 -7.83 17.71 -4.68
C LYS A 9 -6.49 16.97 -4.48
N PRO A 10 -6.34 16.14 -3.44
CA PRO A 10 -5.06 15.53 -3.15
C PRO A 10 -4.73 14.55 -4.28
N ARG A 11 -3.45 14.46 -4.63
CA ARG A 11 -3.02 13.49 -5.63
C ARG A 11 -2.97 12.10 -5.01
N VAL A 12 -3.11 11.06 -5.84
CA VAL A 12 -3.05 9.65 -5.40
C VAL A 12 -1.82 9.40 -4.53
N TYR A 13 -0.67 9.99 -4.85
CA TYR A 13 0.54 9.86 -4.04
C TYR A 13 0.50 10.45 -2.65
N GLU A 14 -0.17 11.59 -2.50
CA GLU A 14 -0.30 12.26 -1.22
C GLU A 14 -1.23 11.45 -0.33
N VAL A 15 -2.32 10.95 -0.91
CA VAL A 15 -3.27 10.06 -0.24
C VAL A 15 -2.58 8.75 0.18
N ALA A 16 -1.80 8.15 -0.71
CA ALA A 16 -1.03 6.94 -0.39
C ALA A 16 -0.04 7.17 0.75
N LYS A 17 0.67 8.31 0.73
CA LYS A 17 1.64 8.68 1.78
C LYS A 17 0.95 8.96 3.12
N ASP A 18 -0.20 9.62 3.13
CA ASP A 18 -0.98 9.91 4.34
C ASP A 18 -1.55 8.62 4.97
N LEU A 19 -1.91 7.64 4.13
CA LEU A 19 -2.44 6.34 4.55
C LEU A 19 -1.36 5.30 4.86
N GLY A 20 -0.08 5.62 4.63
CA GLY A 20 1.04 4.68 4.78
C GLY A 20 0.95 3.48 3.85
N MET A 21 0.36 3.65 2.65
CA MET A 21 0.19 2.59 1.66
C MET A 21 0.96 2.91 0.39
N SER A 22 1.24 1.86 -0.39
CA SER A 22 1.84 2.02 -1.71
C SER A 22 0.85 2.69 -2.67
N SER A 23 1.39 3.55 -3.52
CA SER A 23 0.75 4.16 -4.68
C SER A 23 -0.14 3.20 -5.47
N GLU A 24 0.39 2.01 -5.75
CA GLU A 24 -0.32 0.96 -6.49
C GLU A 24 -1.51 0.40 -5.72
N ALA A 25 -1.38 0.23 -4.39
CA ALA A 25 -2.47 -0.26 -3.57
C ALA A 25 -3.65 0.72 -3.59
N VAL A 26 -3.36 2.03 -3.52
CA VAL A 26 -4.40 3.06 -3.65
C VAL A 26 -5.01 3.03 -5.05
N LEU A 27 -4.21 2.94 -6.13
CA LEU A 27 -4.74 2.83 -7.51
C LEU A 27 -5.67 1.63 -7.69
N GLN A 28 -5.35 0.47 -7.09
CA GLN A 28 -6.20 -0.72 -7.13
C GLN A 28 -7.56 -0.50 -6.45
N ILE A 29 -7.58 0.24 -5.32
CA ILE A 29 -8.82 0.56 -4.60
C ILE A 29 -9.63 1.60 -5.38
N VAL A 30 -8.98 2.63 -5.90
CA VAL A 30 -9.60 3.67 -6.74
C VAL A 30 -10.28 3.02 -7.96
N LYS A 31 -9.61 2.05 -8.60
CA LYS A 31 -10.14 1.29 -9.73
C LYS A 31 -11.33 0.40 -9.36
N ARG A 32 -11.31 -0.22 -8.16
CA ARG A 32 -12.46 -0.98 -7.62
C ARG A 32 -13.68 -0.10 -7.35
N LEU A 33 -13.45 1.12 -6.87
CA LEU A 33 -14.49 2.13 -6.65
C LEU A 33 -15.04 2.73 -7.96
N GLY A 34 -14.58 2.27 -9.13
CA GLY A 34 -15.01 2.77 -10.43
C GLY A 34 -14.42 4.13 -10.81
N VAL A 35 -13.37 4.58 -10.09
CA VAL A 35 -12.69 5.84 -10.40
C VAL A 35 -11.46 5.55 -11.25
N GLU A 36 -11.37 6.22 -12.40
CA GLU A 36 -10.23 6.10 -13.30
C GLU A 36 -9.09 7.04 -12.86
N ALA A 37 -8.12 6.49 -12.12
CA ALA A 37 -6.85 7.17 -11.87
C ALA A 37 -5.80 6.65 -12.85
N LYS A 38 -5.44 7.47 -13.84
CA LYS A 38 -4.46 7.11 -14.89
C LYS A 38 -3.04 6.91 -14.34
N ASN A 39 -2.66 7.66 -13.31
CA ASN A 39 -1.32 7.53 -12.74
C ASN A 39 -1.25 8.04 -11.29
N HIS A 40 -0.13 7.81 -10.61
CA HIS A 40 0.15 8.28 -9.24
C HIS A 40 0.01 9.80 -9.01
N MET A 41 0.12 10.57 -10.10
CA MET A 41 -0.05 12.03 -10.12
C MET A 41 -1.49 12.49 -10.34
N SER A 42 -2.43 11.57 -10.58
CA SER A 42 -3.84 11.89 -10.74
C SER A 42 -4.40 12.51 -9.46
N THR A 43 -5.18 13.57 -9.62
CA THR A 43 -5.94 14.20 -8.54
C THR A 43 -7.19 13.41 -8.23
N LEU A 44 -7.42 13.14 -6.96
CA LEU A 44 -8.65 12.50 -6.47
C LEU A 44 -9.62 13.55 -5.94
N LEU A 45 -10.91 13.29 -6.13
CA LEU A 45 -11.95 14.09 -5.47
C LEU A 45 -11.95 13.77 -3.97
N PRO A 46 -12.21 14.75 -3.10
CA PRO A 46 -12.23 14.54 -1.65
C PRO A 46 -13.23 13.44 -1.26
N GLU A 47 -14.40 13.40 -1.88
CA GLU A 47 -15.39 12.33 -1.71
C GLU A 47 -14.88 10.93 -2.10
N THR A 48 -14.00 10.83 -3.10
CA THR A 48 -13.34 9.56 -3.45
C THR A 48 -12.32 9.18 -2.39
N VAL A 49 -11.57 10.15 -1.85
CA VAL A 49 -10.59 9.91 -0.79
C VAL A 49 -11.26 9.39 0.47
N ASP A 50 -12.42 9.94 0.84
CA ASP A 50 -13.22 9.43 1.96
C ASP A 50 -13.69 8.00 1.73
N LYS A 51 -14.17 7.67 0.52
CA LYS A 51 -14.52 6.28 0.16
C LYS A 51 -13.33 5.34 0.23
N ILE A 52 -12.17 5.75 -0.28
CA ILE A 52 -10.93 4.97 -0.19
C ILE A 52 -10.55 4.76 1.28
N ARG A 53 -10.61 5.80 2.12
CA ARG A 53 -10.35 5.72 3.56
C ARG A 53 -11.29 4.75 4.25
N ALA A 54 -12.58 4.82 3.94
CA ALA A 54 -13.61 3.93 4.49
C ALA A 54 -13.39 2.48 4.03
N GLU A 55 -13.13 2.25 2.75
CA GLU A 55 -12.90 0.91 2.20
C GLU A 55 -11.59 0.30 2.72
N ILE A 56 -10.57 1.12 2.92
CA ILE A 56 -9.35 0.70 3.62
C ILE A 56 -9.69 0.41 5.06
N ALA A 57 -10.38 1.27 5.80
CA ALA A 57 -10.73 1.00 7.19
C ALA A 57 -11.57 -0.29 7.35
N GLN A 58 -12.44 -0.59 6.38
CA GLN A 58 -13.28 -1.79 6.36
C GLN A 58 -12.51 -3.04 5.89
N GLY A 59 -11.59 -2.92 4.93
CA GLY A 59 -10.82 -4.04 4.37
C GLY A 59 -9.45 -4.28 5.02
N THR A 60 -8.93 -3.33 5.79
CA THR A 60 -7.56 -3.33 6.35
C THR A 60 -7.35 -4.44 7.36
N THR A 61 -8.34 -4.80 8.16
CA THR A 61 -8.14 -5.81 9.21
C THR A 61 -7.80 -7.18 8.62
N ALA A 62 -8.49 -7.59 7.56
CA ALA A 62 -8.24 -8.90 6.95
C ALA A 62 -7.11 -8.88 5.90
N VAL A 63 -7.06 -7.85 5.05
CA VAL A 63 -6.19 -7.86 3.87
C VAL A 63 -4.81 -7.27 4.15
N LYS A 64 -4.66 -6.29 5.06
CA LYS A 64 -3.31 -5.79 5.42
C LYS A 64 -2.54 -6.82 6.22
N GLU A 65 -3.17 -7.53 7.16
CA GLU A 65 -2.48 -8.60 7.91
C GLU A 65 -2.03 -9.73 6.99
N GLU A 66 -2.86 -10.14 6.03
CA GLU A 66 -2.52 -11.22 5.12
C GLU A 66 -1.40 -10.83 4.14
N MET A 67 -1.45 -9.62 3.56
CA MET A 67 -0.44 -9.13 2.63
C MET A 67 0.89 -8.78 3.32
N ALA A 68 0.84 -8.24 4.55
CA ALA A 68 2.05 -8.00 5.35
C ALA A 68 2.72 -9.32 5.77
N ARG A 69 1.94 -10.31 6.25
CA ARG A 69 2.46 -11.64 6.59
C ARG A 69 3.10 -12.34 5.39
N LYS A 70 2.48 -12.26 4.21
CA LYS A 70 3.04 -12.86 2.99
C LYS A 70 4.37 -12.23 2.59
N HIS A 71 4.45 -10.90 2.66
CA HIS A 71 5.68 -10.18 2.32
C HIS A 71 6.81 -10.47 3.31
N GLU A 72 6.51 -10.56 4.62
CA GLU A 72 7.50 -10.95 5.64
C GLU A 72 7.97 -12.41 5.50
N GLN A 73 7.07 -13.34 5.16
CA GLN A 73 7.44 -14.74 4.93
C GLN A 73 8.33 -14.93 3.71
N GLU A 74 8.08 -14.21 2.61
CA GLU A 74 8.96 -14.26 1.44
C GLU A 74 10.35 -13.70 1.75
N LEU A 75 10.43 -12.59 2.49
CA LEU A 75 11.70 -12.00 2.92
C LEU A 75 12.50 -12.91 3.86
N GLN A 76 11.83 -13.62 4.78
CA GLN A 76 12.48 -14.61 5.63
C GLN A 76 13.01 -15.79 4.83
N ARG A 77 12.21 -16.36 3.91
CA ARG A 77 12.66 -17.47 3.05
C ARG A 77 13.84 -17.09 2.17
N ALA A 78 13.80 -15.90 1.57
CA ALA A 78 14.90 -15.40 0.75
C ALA A 78 16.19 -15.19 1.57
N ARG A 79 16.07 -14.74 2.83
CA ARG A 79 17.22 -14.61 3.74
C ARG A 79 17.78 -15.96 4.17
N GLU A 80 16.91 -16.92 4.49
CA GLU A 80 17.30 -18.24 4.97
C GLU A 80 17.94 -19.07 3.84
N GLU A 81 17.40 -18.97 2.62
CA GLU A 81 17.99 -19.59 1.43
C GLU A 81 19.38 -19.00 1.13
N ARG A 82 19.51 -17.66 1.22
CA ARG A 82 20.80 -16.99 1.00
C ARG A 82 21.82 -17.32 2.09
N ALA A 83 21.39 -17.46 3.34
CA ALA A 83 22.25 -17.89 4.45
C ALA A 83 22.69 -19.35 4.30
N ARG A 84 21.79 -20.23 3.86
CA ARG A 84 22.09 -21.64 3.63
C ARG A 84 23.03 -21.85 2.43
N ALA A 85 22.85 -21.06 1.37
CA ALA A 85 23.75 -21.05 0.21
C ALA A 85 25.16 -20.54 0.59
N ALA A 86 25.26 -19.50 1.43
CA ALA A 86 26.54 -18.99 1.91
C ALA A 86 27.27 -19.98 2.85
N ALA A 87 26.54 -20.69 3.71
CA ALA A 87 27.12 -21.71 4.59
C ALA A 87 27.62 -22.95 3.82
N ALA A 88 26.91 -23.37 2.76
CA ALA A 88 27.33 -24.48 1.92
C ALA A 88 28.57 -24.13 1.07
N ALA A 89 28.71 -22.88 0.62
CA ALA A 89 29.88 -22.41 -0.12
C ALA A 89 31.14 -22.21 0.74
N ALA A 90 31.00 -22.06 2.06
CA ALA A 90 32.13 -21.93 2.98
C ALA A 90 32.64 -23.27 3.54
N ALA A 91 31.92 -24.37 3.31
CA ALA A 91 32.27 -25.71 3.77
C ALA A 91 32.84 -26.63 2.67
N ALA A 92 33.02 -26.10 1.45
CA ALA A 92 33.67 -26.73 0.30
C ALA A 92 35.03 -26.07 0.05
#